data_AF-A0A7W0R4I3-F1
#
_entry.id   AF-A0A7W0R4I3-F1
#
_cell.length_a   1.000
_cell.length_b   1.000
_cell.length_c   1.000
_cell.angle_alpha   90.00
_cell.angle_beta   90.00
_cell.angle_gamma   90.00
#
_symmetry.space_group_name_H-M   'P 1'
#
loop_
_entity.id
_entity.type
_entity.pdbx_description
1 polymer ?
#
loop_
_entity_poly.entity_id
_entity_poly.type
_entity_poly.pdbx_seq_one_letter_code
_entity_poly.pdbx_strand_id
1 'polypeptide(L)'
;MSRLPEAGRGEPIDVEAGTRTYSSATPQRFWWRERRYDVAAILDHWVESGPWWRRFSGSEAIVQLHWWRVETRSGPGPSGGPGGVYDLCWDEAANRWVLARVHD
;
A
#
# COMPACT_ATOMS: atom_id res chain seq x y z
N MET A 1 -12.20 -24.07 -10.45
CA MET A 1 -11.27 -23.23 -11.25
C MET A 1 -10.70 -22.18 -10.32
N SER A 2 -9.49 -22.44 -9.81
CA SER A 2 -8.89 -21.69 -8.71
C SER A 2 -8.53 -20.28 -9.16
N ARG A 3 -9.17 -19.30 -8.52
CA ARG A 3 -8.89 -17.88 -8.70
C ARG A 3 -7.52 -17.60 -8.09
N LEU A 4 -6.50 -17.45 -8.94
CA LEU A 4 -5.15 -17.07 -8.50
C LEU A 4 -5.20 -15.67 -7.89
N PRO A 5 -4.47 -15.40 -6.78
CA PRO A 5 -4.36 -14.05 -6.24
C PRO A 5 -3.56 -13.19 -7.22
N GLU A 6 -4.23 -12.22 -7.87
CA GLU A 6 -3.60 -11.19 -8.67
C GLU A 6 -2.93 -10.18 -7.74
N ALA A 7 -1.63 -10.35 -7.52
CA ALA A 7 -0.80 -9.38 -6.80
C ALA A 7 -0.88 -7.99 -7.44
N GLY A 8 -1.09 -6.96 -6.63
CA GLY A 8 -1.13 -5.56 -7.07
C GLY A 8 -2.50 -5.05 -7.56
N ARG A 9 -3.61 -5.73 -7.24
CA ARG A 9 -4.96 -5.15 -7.42
C ARG A 9 -5.12 -3.93 -6.50
N GLY A 10 -5.27 -2.76 -7.11
CA GLY A 10 -5.47 -1.51 -6.40
C GLY A 10 -5.25 -0.33 -7.34
N GLU A 11 -5.62 0.87 -6.89
CA GLU A 11 -5.34 2.09 -7.62
C GLU A 11 -3.91 2.56 -7.29
N PRO A 12 -3.05 2.85 -8.27
CA PRO A 12 -1.73 3.42 -7.99
C PRO A 12 -1.87 4.73 -7.20
N ILE A 13 -1.05 4.87 -6.16
CA ILE A 13 -1.04 6.07 -5.31
C ILE A 13 0.40 6.48 -5.04
N ASP A 14 0.58 7.76 -4.74
CA ASP A 14 1.83 8.26 -4.18
C ASP A 14 1.77 8.16 -2.65
N VAL A 15 2.86 7.71 -2.04
CA VAL A 15 2.97 7.55 -0.58
C VAL A 15 4.26 8.20 -0.09
N GLU A 16 4.12 9.07 0.90
CA GLU A 16 5.22 9.59 1.71
C GLU A 16 5.40 8.64 2.89
N ALA A 17 6.58 8.02 2.99
CA ALA A 17 6.87 7.02 4.01
C ALA A 17 8.08 7.42 4.87
N GLY A 18 8.02 7.08 6.16
CA GLY A 18 8.95 7.61 7.17
C GLY A 18 10.36 7.02 7.17
N THR A 19 10.60 5.92 6.46
CA THR A 19 11.96 5.38 6.26
C THR A 19 12.25 5.18 4.78
N ARG A 20 13.55 5.25 4.44
CA ARG A 20 14.07 5.30 3.07
C ARG A 20 14.04 3.95 2.37
N THR A 21 13.84 2.85 3.11
CA THR A 21 13.71 1.50 2.57
C THR A 21 12.25 1.10 2.53
N TYR A 22 11.67 1.00 1.33
CA TYR A 22 10.25 0.69 1.11
C TYR A 22 9.76 -0.62 1.74
N SER A 23 10.65 -1.62 1.89
CA SER A 23 10.37 -2.90 2.58
C SER A 23 10.23 -2.77 4.10
N SER A 24 10.39 -1.58 4.66
CA SER A 24 10.18 -1.28 6.08
C SER A 24 9.52 0.09 6.26
N ALA A 25 8.97 0.65 5.19
CA ALA A 25 8.50 2.02 5.14
C ALA A 25 7.13 2.17 5.76
N THR A 26 7.11 2.80 6.93
CA THR A 26 5.90 3.20 7.64
C THR A 26 5.19 4.32 6.85
N PRO A 27 4.02 4.08 6.23
CA PRO A 27 3.31 5.11 5.47
C PRO A 27 2.86 6.22 6.42
N GLN A 28 3.22 7.47 6.09
CA GLN A 28 2.84 8.65 6.88
C GLN A 28 1.70 9.43 6.21
N ARG A 29 1.68 9.43 4.87
CA ARG A 29 0.69 10.13 4.07
C ARG A 29 0.62 9.53 2.68
N PHE A 30 -0.54 9.60 2.06
CA PHE A 30 -0.71 9.24 0.65
C PHE A 30 -1.64 10.19 -0.10
N TRP A 31 -1.56 10.14 -1.43
CA TRP A 31 -2.40 10.92 -2.33
C TRP A 31 -3.25 10.00 -3.19
N TRP A 32 -4.55 10.27 -3.20
CA TRP A 32 -5.53 9.51 -3.99
C TRP A 32 -6.64 10.44 -4.48
N ARG A 33 -6.93 10.41 -5.80
CA ARG A 33 -7.94 11.25 -6.45
C ARG A 33 -7.82 12.74 -6.08
N GLU A 34 -6.60 13.28 -6.23
CA GLU A 34 -6.26 14.68 -5.94
C GLU A 34 -6.43 15.10 -4.47
N ARG A 35 -6.66 14.14 -3.57
CA ARG A 35 -6.82 14.36 -2.13
C ARG A 35 -5.66 13.79 -1.36
N ARG A 36 -5.31 14.48 -0.28
CA ARG A 36 -4.24 14.11 0.64
C ARG A 36 -4.83 13.42 1.87
N TYR A 37 -4.30 12.26 2.21
CA TYR A 37 -4.70 11.46 3.35
C TYR A 37 -3.53 11.36 4.32
N ASP A 38 -3.69 11.95 5.50
CA ASP A 38 -2.70 11.87 6.57
C ASP A 38 -2.97 10.62 7.42
N VAL A 39 -1.99 9.72 7.52
CA VAL A 39 -2.08 8.52 8.36
C VAL A 39 -2.04 8.93 9.83
N ALA A 40 -3.11 8.59 10.56
CA ALA A 40 -3.22 8.82 12.00
C ALA A 40 -2.63 7.65 12.79
N ALA A 41 -2.88 6.42 12.34
CA ALA A 41 -2.36 5.20 12.96
C ALA A 41 -2.16 4.09 11.93
N ILE A 42 -1.21 3.19 12.22
CA ILE A 42 -1.10 1.90 11.55
C ILE A 42 -1.77 0.88 12.44
N LEU A 43 -2.86 0.30 11.95
CA LEU A 43 -3.64 -0.69 12.66
C LEU A 43 -3.03 -2.09 12.50
N ASP A 44 -2.44 -2.37 11.35
CA ASP A 44 -1.76 -3.64 11.09
C ASP A 44 -0.69 -3.51 10.00
N HIS A 45 0.31 -4.38 10.05
CA HIS A 45 1.32 -4.54 9.01
C HIS A 45 1.65 -6.02 8.83
N TRP A 46 1.48 -6.50 7.60
CA TRP A 46 1.79 -7.89 7.26
C TRP A 46 2.52 -7.97 5.92
N VAL A 47 3.32 -9.02 5.77
CA VAL A 47 4.05 -9.30 4.53
C VAL A 47 3.50 -10.58 3.93
N GLU A 48 3.12 -10.51 2.67
CA GLU A 48 2.72 -11.67 1.89
C GLU A 48 3.80 -12.00 0.86
N SER A 49 4.13 -13.28 0.76
CA SER A 49 4.89 -13.74 -0.39
C SER A 49 4.01 -13.58 -1.64
N GLY A 50 4.53 -12.83 -2.60
CA GLY A 50 3.93 -12.69 -3.92
C GLY A 50 3.78 -14.05 -4.61
N PRO A 51 2.98 -14.13 -5.68
CA PRO A 51 2.79 -15.35 -6.43
C PRO A 51 4.14 -15.97 -6.80
N TRP A 52 4.29 -17.28 -6.68
CA TRP A 52 5.57 -17.98 -6.91
C TRP A 52 6.17 -17.76 -8.31
N TRP A 53 5.34 -17.35 -9.28
CA TRP A 53 5.76 -16.98 -10.64
C TRP A 53 6.29 -15.53 -10.74
N ARG A 54 6.00 -14.65 -9.78
CA ARG A 54 6.63 -13.32 -9.64
C ARG A 54 7.91 -13.48 -8.83
N ARG A 55 9.04 -13.48 -9.55
CA ARG A 55 10.39 -13.39 -9.00
C ARG A 55 11.03 -12.08 -9.43
N PHE A 56 12.05 -11.65 -8.71
CA PHE A 56 12.93 -10.62 -9.26
C PHE A 56 13.63 -11.18 -10.51
N SER A 57 13.74 -10.36 -11.55
CA SER A 57 14.39 -10.78 -12.80
C SER A 57 15.82 -11.26 -12.52
N GLY A 58 16.12 -12.51 -12.86
CA GLY A 58 17.43 -13.12 -12.62
C GLY A 58 17.69 -13.63 -11.18
N SER A 59 16.67 -13.73 -10.33
CA SER A 59 16.79 -14.22 -8.94
C SER A 59 15.81 -15.36 -8.64
N GLU A 60 16.18 -16.22 -7.69
CA GLU A 60 15.25 -17.19 -7.09
C GLU A 60 14.38 -16.59 -5.98
N ALA A 61 14.64 -15.34 -5.59
CA ALA A 61 13.88 -14.65 -4.56
C ALA A 61 12.43 -14.38 -5.00
N ILE A 62 11.49 -14.78 -4.14
CA ILE A 62 10.06 -14.48 -4.28
C ILE A 62 9.84 -13.03 -3.86
N VAL A 63 9.10 -12.29 -4.70
CA VAL A 63 8.71 -10.90 -4.47
C VAL A 63 7.89 -10.83 -3.18
N GLN A 64 8.18 -9.86 -2.31
CA GLN A 64 7.33 -9.62 -1.14
C GLN A 64 6.31 -8.51 -1.45
N LEU A 65 5.11 -8.67 -0.93
CA LEU A 65 4.08 -7.64 -0.89
C LEU A 65 3.96 -7.20 0.56
N HIS A 66 4.27 -5.94 0.81
CA HIS A 66 4.12 -5.39 2.15
C HIS A 66 2.78 -4.67 2.21
N TRP A 67 1.99 -5.00 3.23
CA TRP A 67 0.64 -4.51 3.39
C TRP A 67 0.52 -3.74 4.69
N TRP A 68 -0.16 -2.60 4.63
CA TRP A 68 -0.45 -1.77 5.79
C TRP A 68 -1.93 -1.49 5.83
N ARG A 69 -2.56 -1.82 6.96
CA ARG A 69 -3.85 -1.26 7.30
C ARG A 69 -3.64 0.02 8.09
N VAL A 70 -4.11 1.14 7.55
CA VAL A 70 -3.93 2.46 8.13
C VAL A 70 -5.27 3.08 8.44
N GLU A 71 -5.34 3.81 9.55
CA GLU A 71 -6.40 4.77 9.82
C GLU A 71 -5.92 6.15 9.39
N THR A 72 -6.76 6.90 8.67
CA THR A 72 -6.50 8.29 8.31
C THR A 72 -7.35 9.22 9.17
N ARG A 73 -6.81 10.41 9.42
CA ARG A 73 -7.61 11.52 9.96
C ARG A 73 -8.27 12.29 8.82
N SER A 74 -9.44 12.86 9.10
CA SER A 74 -10.06 13.84 8.20
C SER A 74 -9.11 15.02 7.99
N GLY A 75 -8.75 15.27 6.73
CA GLY A 75 -7.86 16.36 6.35
C GLY A 75 -8.58 17.71 6.33
N PRO A 76 -7.86 18.83 6.50
CA PRO A 76 -8.44 20.16 6.42
C PRO A 76 -8.71 20.58 4.98
N GLY A 77 -9.81 21.32 4.77
CA GLY A 77 -10.13 21.94 3.48
C GLY A 77 -10.57 20.95 2.39
N PRO A 78 -10.81 21.44 1.17
CA PRO A 78 -11.39 20.64 0.08
C PRO A 78 -10.46 19.52 -0.44
N SER A 79 -9.15 19.70 -0.29
CA SER A 79 -8.11 18.74 -0.70
C SER A 79 -7.79 17.71 0.38
N GLY A 80 -8.40 17.82 1.56
CA GLY A 80 -8.31 16.80 2.62
C GLY A 80 -9.17 15.59 2.31
N GLY A 81 -8.57 14.40 2.38
CA GLY A 81 -9.31 13.15 2.36
C GLY A 81 -10.18 12.99 3.61
N PRO A 82 -11.30 12.23 3.55
CA PRO A 82 -12.02 11.84 4.76
C PRO A 82 -11.13 10.97 5.66
N GLY A 83 -11.47 10.94 6.95
CA GLY A 83 -11.01 9.88 7.83
C GLY A 83 -11.62 8.54 7.44
N GLY A 84 -10.91 7.45 7.74
CA GLY A 84 -11.35 6.10 7.41
C GLY A 84 -10.20 5.10 7.51
N VAL A 85 -10.50 3.83 7.22
CA VAL A 85 -9.50 2.76 7.23
C VAL A 85 -9.19 2.32 5.81
N TYR A 86 -7.90 2.18 5.50
CA TYR A 86 -7.40 1.90 4.15
C TYR A 86 -6.34 0.80 4.19
N ASP A 87 -6.37 -0.11 3.23
CA ASP A 87 -5.28 -1.07 3.01
C ASP A 87 -4.39 -0.55 1.87
N LEU A 88 -3.12 -0.29 2.20
CA LEU A 88 -2.06 0.10 1.28
C LEU A 88 -1.15 -1.11 1.02
N CYS A 89 -0.64 -1.25 -0.20
CA CYS A 89 0.32 -2.29 -0.54
C CYS A 89 1.52 -1.70 -1.28
N TRP A 90 2.73 -2.09 -0.88
CA TRP A 90 3.95 -1.91 -1.65
C TRP A 90 4.21 -3.17 -2.47
N ASP A 91 4.09 -3.07 -3.79
CA ASP A 91 4.45 -4.15 -4.73
C ASP A 91 5.93 -3.99 -5.11
N GLU A 92 6.81 -4.78 -4.48
CA GLU A 92 8.25 -4.71 -4.74
C GLU A 92 8.62 -5.02 -6.20
N ALA A 93 7.85 -5.88 -6.89
CA ALA A 93 8.13 -6.21 -8.28
C ALA A 93 7.77 -5.08 -9.24
N ALA A 94 6.69 -4.36 -8.95
CA ALA A 94 6.29 -3.19 -9.72
C ALA A 94 6.94 -1.89 -9.22
N ASN A 95 7.66 -1.95 -8.10
CA ASN A 95 8.27 -0.82 -7.41
C ASN A 95 7.31 0.36 -7.24
N ARG A 96 6.09 0.07 -6.73
CA ARG A 96 5.02 1.06 -6.59
C ARG A 96 4.10 0.77 -5.41
N TRP A 97 3.46 1.82 -4.92
CA TRP A 97 2.36 1.74 -3.97
C TRP A 97 1.01 1.61 -4.68
N VAL A 98 0.10 0.87 -4.05
CA VAL A 98 -1.30 0.79 -4.48
C VAL A 98 -2.24 0.92 -3.29
N LEU A 99 -3.36 1.60 -3.50
CA LEU A 99 -4.53 1.55 -2.63
C LEU A 99 -5.33 0.30 -2.97
N ALA A 100 -5.25 -0.71 -2.12
CA ALA A 100 -5.87 -2.00 -2.36
C ALA A 100 -7.31 -2.07 -1.87
N ARG A 101 -7.64 -1.38 -0.76
CA ARG A 101 -8.98 -1.37 -0.19
C ARG A 101 -9.29 -0.09 0.58
N VAL A 102 -10.55 0.33 0.50
CA VAL A 102 -11.18 1.29 1.42
C VAL A 102 -12.16 0.50 2.28
N HIS A 103 -12.12 0.70 3.60
CA HIS A 103 -13.10 0.20 4.56
C HIS A 103 -13.89 1.42 5.02
N ASP A 104 -15.17 1.51 4.67
CA ASP A 104 -16.04 2.65 5.02
C ASP A 104 -16.43 2.67 6.50
#